data_AF-A0A9D4UXC6-F1
#
_entry.id   AF-A0A9D4UXC6-F1
#
_cell.length_a   1.000
_cell.length_b   1.000
_cell.length_c   1.000
_cell.angle_alpha   90.00
_cell.angle_beta   90.00
_cell.angle_gamma   90.00
#
_symmetry.space_group_name_H-M   'P 1'
#
loop_
_entity.id
_entity.type
_entity.pdbx_description
1 polymer ?
#
loop_
_entity_poly.entity_id
_entity_poly.type
_entity_poly.pdbx_seq_one_letter_code
_entity_poly.pdbx_strand_id
1 'polypeptide(L)'
;MRNYINATIEGCTHHALPFWPGFLSSSFPIENRAILPTLQHLKSHLDRMKNAAFVKRISDFHLLLLLAKYLDVPQLAEVVRNQGAVPEGYQINIDSFANSS
;
A
#
# COMPACT_ATOMS: atom_id res chain seq x y z
N MET A 1 20.86 40.42 29.29
CA MET A 1 19.64 41.18 28.93
C MET A 1 19.07 40.60 27.65
N ARG A 2 17.78 40.32 27.70
CA ARG A 2 16.88 39.90 26.62
C ARG A 2 17.07 40.80 25.37
N ASN A 3 17.09 40.24 24.14
CA ASN A 3 16.01 40.44 23.14
C ASN A 3 16.36 40.24 21.64
N TYR A 4 15.56 39.37 21.00
CA TYR A 4 14.96 39.39 19.65
C TYR A 4 15.87 39.46 18.41
N ILE A 5 15.87 38.35 17.64
CA ILE A 5 16.03 38.40 16.18
C ILE A 5 14.76 37.88 15.51
N ASN A 6 14.13 38.82 14.81
CA ASN A 6 13.02 38.69 13.88
C ASN A 6 13.39 37.71 12.74
N ALA A 7 12.64 36.61 12.60
CA ALA A 7 12.69 35.77 11.41
C ALA A 7 11.54 36.17 10.47
N THR A 8 11.85 37.04 9.50
CA THR A 8 11.01 37.28 8.33
C THR A 8 11.70 36.68 7.11
N ILE A 9 11.11 35.56 6.67
CA ILE A 9 10.91 35.01 5.33
C ILE A 9 11.43 35.86 4.16
N GLU A 10 12.10 35.22 3.18
CA GLU A 10 11.88 35.32 1.71
C GLU A 10 13.17 34.87 0.96
N GLY A 11 13.09 33.86 0.08
CA GLY A 11 14.19 33.56 -0.85
C GLY A 11 14.27 32.11 -1.36
N CYS A 12 13.35 31.72 -2.23
CA CYS A 12 13.39 30.47 -3.01
C CYS A 12 14.66 30.35 -3.87
N THR A 13 15.46 29.30 -3.65
CA THR A 13 16.38 28.77 -4.67
C THR A 13 16.26 27.24 -4.76
N HIS A 14 15.53 26.82 -5.80
CA HIS A 14 15.60 25.56 -6.53
C HIS A 14 16.63 24.54 -6.00
N HIS A 15 16.22 23.70 -5.06
CA HIS A 15 16.72 22.33 -4.95
C HIS A 15 15.51 21.43 -5.06
N ALA A 16 15.22 21.01 -6.29
CA ALA A 16 14.21 20.01 -6.59
C ALA A 16 14.61 18.71 -5.87
N LEU A 17 13.98 18.46 -4.72
CA LEU A 17 13.91 17.12 -4.14
C LEU A 17 13.27 16.23 -5.20
N PRO A 18 13.82 15.02 -5.49
CA PRO A 18 13.19 14.11 -6.42
C PRO A 18 11.83 13.71 -5.84
N PHE A 19 10.78 14.34 -6.35
CA PHE A 19 9.41 13.90 -6.26
C PHE A 19 9.38 12.47 -6.80
N TRP A 20 9.41 11.47 -5.91
CA TRP A 20 9.13 10.09 -6.29
C TRP A 20 7.72 10.05 -6.88
N PRO A 21 7.54 9.75 -8.18
CA PRO A 21 6.22 9.55 -8.72
C PRO A 21 5.72 8.18 -8.23
N GLY A 22 4.74 8.21 -7.32
CA GLY A 22 3.76 7.14 -7.09
C GLY A 22 4.31 5.72 -6.96
N PHE A 23 4.87 5.38 -5.81
CA PHE A 23 5.20 3.99 -5.46
C PHE A 23 3.96 3.08 -5.31
N LEU A 24 2.78 3.68 -5.17
CA LEU A 24 1.49 2.99 -5.18
C LEU A 24 0.78 3.34 -6.50
N SER A 25 0.77 2.39 -7.43
CA SER A 25 -0.12 2.49 -8.59
C SER A 25 -1.53 2.17 -8.13
N SER A 26 -2.41 3.18 -8.04
CA SER A 26 -3.81 2.99 -7.73
C SER A 26 -4.56 2.45 -8.94
N SER A 27 -4.37 1.17 -9.26
CA SER A 27 -5.19 0.46 -10.24
C SER A 27 -6.31 -0.37 -9.60
N PHE A 28 -6.39 -0.40 -8.26
CA PHE A 28 -7.54 -0.96 -7.57
C PHE A 28 -8.74 -0.03 -7.65
N PRO A 29 -9.96 -0.57 -7.80
CA PRO A 29 -11.17 0.23 -7.78
C PRO A 29 -11.28 1.01 -6.47
N ILE A 30 -11.34 2.33 -6.63
CA ILE A 30 -11.45 3.36 -5.60
C ILE A 30 -12.72 3.12 -4.77
N GLU A 31 -12.61 3.09 -3.44
CA GLU A 31 -13.74 2.96 -2.50
C GLU A 31 -14.62 4.23 -2.50
N ASN A 32 -15.33 4.47 -3.60
CA ASN A 32 -16.52 5.32 -3.70
C ASN A 32 -17.40 4.89 -4.89
N ARG A 33 -17.52 3.58 -5.12
CA ARG A 33 -18.66 2.96 -5.82
C ARG A 33 -19.37 2.10 -4.78
N ALA A 34 -20.68 1.96 -4.90
CA ALA A 34 -21.58 1.25 -3.98
C ALA A 34 -21.29 -0.26 -3.75
N ILE A 35 -20.08 -0.76 -4.04
CA ILE A 35 -19.71 -2.18 -4.02
C ILE A 35 -18.49 -2.34 -3.12
N LEU A 36 -18.71 -2.96 -1.96
CA LEU A 36 -17.64 -3.31 -1.03
C LEU A 36 -16.69 -4.34 -1.69
N PRO A 37 -15.36 -4.17 -1.59
CA PRO A 37 -14.43 -5.19 -2.08
C PRO A 37 -14.67 -6.52 -1.34
N THR A 38 -14.82 -7.59 -2.12
CA THR A 38 -15.09 -8.95 -1.63
C THR A 38 -13.87 -9.85 -1.83
N LEU A 39 -13.84 -11.00 -1.15
CA LEU A 39 -12.80 -12.00 -1.33
C LEU A 39 -12.72 -12.56 -2.77
N GLN A 40 -13.82 -12.51 -3.52
CA GLN A 40 -13.82 -12.81 -4.96
C GLN A 40 -12.96 -11.80 -5.76
N HIS A 41 -12.96 -10.53 -5.39
CA HIS A 41 -12.09 -9.51 -6.01
C HIS A 41 -10.61 -9.73 -5.66
N LEU A 42 -10.32 -10.18 -4.43
CA LEU A 42 -8.98 -10.62 -4.03
C LEU A 42 -8.49 -11.77 -4.93
N LYS A 43 -9.31 -12.81 -5.14
CA LYS A 43 -8.99 -13.93 -6.03
C LYS A 43 -8.70 -13.49 -7.46
N SER A 44 -9.57 -12.68 -8.05
CA SER A 44 -9.37 -12.17 -9.41
C SER A 44 -8.13 -11.31 -9.54
N HIS A 45 -7.81 -10.50 -8.53
CA HIS A 45 -6.59 -9.69 -8.51
C HIS A 45 -5.32 -10.55 -8.45
N LEU A 46 -5.29 -11.56 -7.58
CA LEU A 46 -4.16 -12.47 -7.44
C LEU A 46 -3.94 -13.31 -8.72
N ASP A 47 -5.00 -13.80 -9.37
CA ASP A 47 -4.85 -14.55 -10.64
C ASP A 47 -4.31 -13.65 -11.76
N ARG A 48 -4.79 -12.41 -11.87
CA ARG A 48 -4.26 -11.44 -12.85
C ARG A 48 -2.78 -11.13 -12.64
N MET A 49 -2.33 -11.12 -11.38
CA MET A 49 -0.94 -10.83 -11.02
C MET A 49 -0.09 -12.08 -10.73
N LYS A 50 -0.54 -13.28 -11.10
CA LYS A 50 0.13 -14.56 -10.74
C LYS A 50 1.57 -14.72 -11.22
N ASN A 51 1.98 -13.93 -12.21
CA ASN A 51 3.36 -13.93 -12.72
C ASN A 51 4.26 -12.90 -12.02
N ALA A 52 3.71 -12.01 -11.20
CA ALA A 52 4.47 -11.03 -10.44
C ALA A 52 4.97 -11.63 -9.10
N ALA A 53 6.01 -11.02 -8.50
CA ALA A 53 6.43 -11.37 -7.14
C ALA A 53 5.29 -11.12 -6.14
N PHE A 54 5.14 -11.97 -5.12
CA PHE A 54 4.00 -11.90 -4.18
C PHE A 54 3.86 -10.52 -3.53
N VAL A 55 4.98 -9.92 -3.11
CA VAL A 55 5.02 -8.55 -2.56
C VAL A 55 4.41 -7.53 -3.52
N LYS A 56 4.64 -7.66 -4.83
CA LYS A 56 4.04 -6.78 -5.86
C LYS A 56 2.54 -7.04 -6.03
N ARG A 57 2.08 -8.28 -5.90
CA ARG A 57 0.65 -8.62 -5.94
C ARG A 57 -0.10 -7.95 -4.81
N ILE A 58 0.52 -7.89 -3.63
CA ILE A 58 -0.07 -7.31 -2.41
C ILE A 58 0.25 -5.82 -2.20
N SER A 59 1.05 -5.21 -3.09
CA SER A 59 1.42 -3.78 -3.03
C SER A 59 0.29 -2.86 -3.52
N ASP A 60 -0.94 -3.14 -3.09
CA ASP A 60 -2.12 -2.37 -3.44
C ASP A 60 -2.83 -1.89 -2.17
N PHE A 61 -3.06 -0.59 -2.07
CA PHE A 61 -3.63 0.02 -0.87
C PHE A 61 -5.01 -0.54 -0.51
N HIS A 62 -5.87 -0.74 -1.49
CA HIS A 62 -7.24 -1.19 -1.26
C HIS A 62 -7.29 -2.69 -0.96
N LEU A 63 -6.38 -3.46 -1.55
CA LEU A 63 -6.16 -4.83 -1.17
C LEU A 63 -5.70 -4.95 0.29
N LEU A 64 -4.76 -4.10 0.71
CA LEU A 64 -4.30 -4.05 2.10
C LEU A 64 -5.43 -3.64 3.05
N LEU A 65 -6.30 -2.71 2.65
CA LEU A 65 -7.50 -2.35 3.42
C LEU A 65 -8.51 -3.52 3.53
N LEU A 66 -8.70 -4.30 2.46
CA LEU A 66 -9.52 -5.50 2.50
C LEU A 66 -8.92 -6.55 3.45
N LEU A 67 -7.61 -6.80 3.35
CA LEU A 67 -6.89 -7.74 4.21
C LEU A 67 -6.87 -7.27 5.67
N ALA A 68 -6.99 -5.97 5.93
CA ALA A 68 -7.08 -5.41 7.29
C ALA A 68 -8.26 -5.92 8.10
N LYS A 69 -9.28 -6.44 7.43
CA LYS A 69 -10.44 -7.05 8.10
C LYS A 69 -10.13 -8.42 8.70
N TYR A 70 -9.03 -9.05 8.27
CA TYR A 70 -8.69 -10.44 8.60
C TYR A 70 -7.28 -10.63 9.14
N LEU A 71 -6.37 -9.68 8.89
CA LEU A 71 -4.94 -9.77 9.21
C LEU A 71 -4.45 -8.49 9.89
N ASP A 72 -3.36 -8.62 10.65
CA ASP A 72 -2.68 -7.48 11.26
C ASP A 72 -1.81 -6.74 10.23
N VAL A 73 -2.29 -5.60 9.75
CA VAL A 73 -1.75 -4.84 8.61
C VAL A 73 -0.46 -4.06 8.86
N PRO A 74 -0.16 -3.51 10.05
CA PRO A 74 1.06 -2.71 10.24
C PRO A 74 2.34 -3.45 9.84
N GLN A 75 2.44 -4.74 10.19
CA GLN A 75 3.59 -5.57 9.79
C GLN A 75 3.61 -5.83 8.28
N LEU A 76 2.45 -6.17 7.70
CA LEU A 76 2.35 -6.43 6.26
C LEU A 76 2.63 -5.16 5.43
N ALA A 77 2.17 -4.01 5.90
CA ALA A 77 2.40 -2.71 5.29
C ALA A 77 3.87 -2.30 5.35
N GLU A 78 4.58 -2.62 6.43
CA GLU A 78 6.03 -2.43 6.51
C GLU A 78 6.79 -3.29 5.50
N VAL A 79 6.41 -4.57 5.37
CA VAL A 79 7.00 -5.48 4.37
C VAL A 79 6.75 -4.97 2.95
N VAL A 80 5.53 -4.53 2.66
CA VAL A 80 5.17 -3.92 1.37
C VAL A 80 5.95 -2.63 1.11
N ARG A 81 6.04 -1.75 2.12
CA ARG A 81 6.80 -0.49 2.03
C ARG A 81 8.27 -0.75 1.69
N ASN A 82 8.88 -1.77 2.30
CA ASN A 82 10.27 -2.13 2.09
C ASN A 82 10.49 -3.04 0.86
N GLN A 83 9.42 -3.43 0.15
CA GLN A 83 9.45 -4.46 -0.90
C GLN A 83 10.14 -5.75 -0.44
N GLY A 84 9.94 -6.10 0.83
CA GLY A 84 10.56 -7.26 1.47
C GLY A 84 9.87 -8.57 1.10
N ALA A 85 10.48 -9.67 1.53
CA ALA A 85 9.86 -10.98 1.44
C ALA A 85 8.64 -11.05 2.37
N VAL A 86 7.49 -11.43 1.81
CA VAL A 86 6.27 -11.66 2.60
C VAL A 86 6.41 -12.99 3.34
N PRO A 87 6.25 -13.03 4.68
CA PRO A 87 6.37 -14.28 5.42
C PRO A 87 5.35 -15.32 4.94
N GLU A 88 5.74 -16.59 4.93
CA GLU A 88 4.93 -17.69 4.39
C GLU A 88 3.52 -17.74 5.01
N GLY A 89 3.41 -17.55 6.33
CA GLY A 89 2.12 -17.55 7.02
C GLY A 89 1.13 -16.51 6.48
N TYR A 90 1.62 -15.34 6.07
CA TYR A 90 0.77 -14.34 5.40
C TYR A 90 0.38 -14.77 4.00
N GLN A 91 1.28 -15.40 3.24
CA GLN A 91 0.97 -15.88 1.88
C GLN A 91 -0.13 -16.94 1.92
N ILE A 92 -0.01 -17.94 2.80
CA ILE A 92 -1.00 -19.02 2.97
C ILE A 92 -2.36 -18.46 3.38
N ASN A 93 -2.40 -17.52 4.33
CA ASN A 93 -3.65 -16.91 4.75
C ASN A 93 -4.32 -16.13 3.62
N ILE A 94 -3.55 -15.32 2.89
CA ILE A 94 -4.05 -14.52 1.77
C ILE A 94 -4.59 -15.42 0.64
N ASP A 95 -3.87 -16.50 0.31
CA ASP A 95 -4.33 -17.48 -0.68
C ASP A 95 -5.56 -18.25 -0.19
N SER A 96 -5.64 -18.56 1.11
CA SER A 96 -6.81 -19.21 1.71
C SER A 96 -8.05 -18.31 1.62
N PHE A 97 -7.93 -17.02 1.91
CA PHE A 97 -9.03 -16.06 1.76
C PHE A 97 -9.47 -15.94 0.30
N ALA A 98 -8.52 -15.92 -0.64
CA ALA A 98 -8.81 -15.87 -2.07
C ALA A 98 -9.54 -17.14 -2.56
N ASN A 99 -9.18 -18.32 -2.04
CA ASN A 99 -9.78 -19.59 -2.46
C ASN A 99 -11.06 -19.96 -1.69
N SER A 100 -11.39 -19.22 -0.63
CA SER A 100 -12.65 -19.37 0.14
C SER A 100 -13.83 -18.65 -0.52
N SER A 101 -13.69 -18.20 -1.78
CA SER A 101 -14.70 -17.55 -2.62
C SER A 101 -14.97 -18.30 -3.91
#